data_AF-A0A371D870-F1
#
_entry.id   AF-A0A371D870-F1
#
_cell.length_a   1.000
_cell.length_b   1.000
_cell.length_c   1.000
_cell.angle_alpha   90.00
_cell.angle_beta   90.00
_cell.angle_gamma   90.00
#
_symmetry.space_group_name_H-M   'P 1'
#
loop_
_entity.id
_entity.type
_entity.pdbx_description
1 polymer ?
#
loop_
_entity_poly.entity_id
_entity_poly.type
_entity_poly.pdbx_seq_one_letter_code
_entity_poly.pdbx_strand_id
1 'polypeptide(L)'
;MDHPLIPLPSHYAVIRIDPEAMVKDLALEDAETLHEVRSMSRKKYLVFLQWPEELPMPNMRWCRYEVAPIGTTLRPSDETRSITPDMVIPIAPNKHYTGERRPLRPTPSFPFSNCYHWIMNNVTVRV
;
A
#
# COMPACT_ATOMS: atom_id res chain seq x y z
N MET A 1 26.47 5.58 2.82
CA MET A 1 25.55 4.49 3.18
C MET A 1 25.02 3.94 1.89
N ASP A 2 25.28 2.66 1.61
CA ASP A 2 24.73 1.98 0.44
C ASP A 2 23.21 2.04 0.52
N HIS A 3 22.57 2.41 -0.59
CA HIS A 3 21.12 2.36 -0.68
C HIS A 3 20.69 0.89 -0.62
N PRO A 4 19.71 0.54 0.23
CA PRO A 4 19.23 -0.83 0.31
C PRO A 4 18.66 -1.25 -1.05
N LEU A 5 18.89 -2.51 -1.44
CA LEU A 5 18.41 -3.08 -2.71
C LEU A 5 16.88 -3.00 -2.85
N ILE A 6 16.17 -3.04 -1.72
CA ILE A 6 14.72 -2.96 -1.64
C ILE A 6 14.30 -2.06 -0.48
N PRO A 7 13.07 -1.51 -0.49
CA PRO A 7 12.55 -0.75 0.64
C PRO A 7 12.53 -1.56 1.94
N LEU A 8 12.95 -0.92 3.04
CA LEU A 8 12.90 -1.56 4.36
C LEU A 8 11.45 -1.74 4.84
N PRO A 9 11.13 -2.86 5.50
CA PRO A 9 9.81 -3.10 6.06
C PRO A 9 9.50 -2.16 7.22
N SER A 10 8.25 -2.17 7.69
CA SER A 10 7.75 -1.34 8.78
C SER A 10 7.79 0.18 8.51
N HIS A 11 7.74 0.59 7.25
CA HIS A 11 7.72 2.00 6.84
C HIS A 11 6.43 2.33 6.11
N TYR A 12 5.97 3.57 6.28
CA TYR A 12 4.94 4.12 5.42
C TYR A 12 5.56 4.60 4.12
N ALA A 13 4.87 4.33 3.02
CA ALA A 13 5.31 4.71 1.68
C ALA A 13 4.14 5.24 0.86
N VAL A 14 4.46 6.03 -0.16
CA VAL A 14 3.53 6.38 -1.22
C VAL A 14 3.94 5.59 -2.46
N ILE A 15 3.08 4.69 -2.91
CA ILE A 15 3.29 3.94 -4.14
C ILE A 15 2.43 4.51 -5.27
N ARG A 16 2.85 4.27 -6.50
CA ARG A 16 2.11 4.60 -7.71
C ARG A 16 2.30 3.46 -8.70
N ILE A 17 1.21 2.99 -9.28
CA ILE A 17 1.26 1.94 -10.29
C ILE A 17 1.86 2.52 -11.58
N ASP A 18 2.79 1.77 -12.18
CA ASP A 18 3.32 2.03 -13.51
C ASP A 18 2.79 0.96 -14.48
N PRO A 19 1.61 1.21 -15.10
CA PRO A 19 0.98 0.21 -15.96
C PRO A 19 1.78 -0.02 -17.25
N GLU A 20 2.57 0.96 -17.70
CA GLU A 20 3.44 0.79 -18.87
C GLU A 20 4.60 -0.15 -18.56
N ALA A 21 5.27 0.02 -17.41
CA ALA A 21 6.32 -0.90 -16.99
C ALA A 21 5.78 -2.32 -16.82
N MET A 22 4.61 -2.46 -16.20
CA MET A 22 3.96 -3.78 -16.02
C MET A 22 3.66 -4.47 -17.35
N VAL A 23 3.10 -3.75 -18.33
CA VAL A 23 2.77 -4.31 -19.64
C VAL A 23 4.02 -4.73 -20.40
N LYS A 24 5.08 -3.91 -20.36
CA LYS A 24 6.36 -4.25 -20.99
C LYS A 24 6.98 -5.52 -20.38
N ASP A 25 6.95 -5.62 -19.05
CA ASP A 25 7.48 -6.79 -18.35
C ASP A 25 6.69 -8.08 -18.63
N LEU A 26 5.39 -7.97 -18.93
CA LEU A 26 4.55 -9.10 -19.31
C LEU A 26 4.57 -9.39 -20.83
N ALA A 27 5.34 -8.62 -21.61
CA ALA A 27 5.37 -8.68 -23.08
C ALA A 27 3.98 -8.52 -23.73
N LEU A 28 3.13 -7.65 -23.17
CA LEU A 28 1.76 -7.35 -23.64
C LEU A 28 1.69 -6.02 -24.41
N GLU A 29 2.72 -5.71 -25.19
CA GLU A 29 2.97 -4.38 -25.76
C GLU A 29 2.23 -4.12 -27.08
N ASP A 30 1.09 -4.78 -27.32
CA ASP A 30 0.29 -4.51 -28.50
C ASP A 30 -0.27 -3.08 -28.48
N ALA A 31 -0.59 -2.56 -29.66
CA ALA A 31 -0.97 -1.15 -29.81
C ALA A 31 -2.23 -0.77 -29.01
N GLU A 32 -3.17 -1.70 -28.85
CA GLU A 32 -4.41 -1.49 -28.10
C GLU A 32 -4.11 -1.45 -26.59
N THR A 33 -3.36 -2.43 -26.07
CA THR A 33 -2.95 -2.44 -24.66
C THR A 33 -2.14 -1.19 -24.30
N LEU A 34 -1.19 -0.78 -25.15
CA LEU A 34 -0.39 0.43 -24.93
C LEU A 34 -1.24 1.71 -24.95
N HIS A 35 -2.28 1.77 -25.77
CA HIS A 35 -3.22 2.89 -25.78
C HIS A 35 -3.98 2.97 -24.45
N GLU A 36 -4.51 1.84 -23.99
CA GLU A 36 -5.28 1.78 -22.75
C GLU A 36 -4.43 2.11 -21.52
N VAL A 37 -3.23 1.55 -21.38
CA VAL A 37 -2.39 1.86 -20.21
C VAL A 37 -1.95 3.32 -20.14
N ARG A 38 -1.84 4.00 -21.29
CA ARG A 38 -1.52 5.42 -21.34
C ARG A 38 -2.69 6.28 -20.87
N SER A 39 -3.92 5.85 -21.15
CA SER A 39 -5.15 6.52 -20.72
C SER A 39 -5.46 6.31 -19.23
N MET A 40 -4.91 5.27 -18.61
CA MET A 40 -5.10 4.97 -17.18
C MET A 40 -4.60 6.09 -16.26
N SER A 41 -5.42 6.44 -15.26
CA SER A 41 -5.03 7.39 -14.22
C SER A 41 -3.98 6.79 -13.28
N ARG A 42 -2.81 7.42 -13.19
CA ARG A 42 -1.71 7.00 -12.29
C ARG A 42 -1.92 7.60 -10.90
N LYS A 43 -2.73 6.95 -10.08
CA LYS A 43 -3.04 7.39 -8.72
C LYS A 43 -1.91 7.05 -7.75
N LYS A 44 -1.77 7.88 -6.72
CA LYS A 44 -0.88 7.65 -5.58
C LYS A 44 -1.66 6.97 -4.47
N TYR A 45 -1.05 5.97 -3.85
CA TYR A 45 -1.64 5.21 -2.75
C TYR A 45 -0.70 5.27 -1.56
N LEU A 46 -1.26 5.57 -0.40
CA LEU A 46 -0.54 5.51 0.86
C LEU A 46 -0.61 4.07 1.37
N VAL A 47 0.54 3.49 1.69
CA VAL A 47 0.65 2.11 2.16
C VAL A 47 1.58 2.03 3.34
N PHE A 48 1.43 0.98 4.13
CA PHE A 48 2.42 0.52 5.09
C PHE A 48 3.09 -0.74 4.54
N LEU A 49 4.42 -0.69 4.39
CA LEU A 49 5.25 -1.80 3.92
C LEU A 49 5.35 -2.83 5.05
N GLN A 50 4.73 -4.00 4.88
CA GLN A 50 4.77 -5.04 5.91
C GLN A 50 6.04 -5.86 5.80
N TRP A 51 6.17 -6.66 4.74
CA TRP A 51 7.32 -7.54 4.56
C TRP A 51 7.59 -7.84 3.09
N PRO A 52 8.87 -7.92 2.66
CA PRO A 52 9.21 -8.49 1.36
C PRO A 52 8.84 -9.98 1.35
N GLU A 53 8.13 -10.42 0.31
CA GLU A 53 7.71 -11.81 0.15
C GLU A 53 8.78 -12.68 -0.52
N GLU A 54 9.92 -12.10 -0.88
CA GLU A 54 11.01 -12.79 -1.55
C GLU A 54 12.39 -12.27 -1.09
N LEU A 55 13.40 -13.12 -1.18
CA LEU A 55 14.77 -12.77 -0.82
C LEU A 55 15.37 -11.83 -1.87
N PRO A 56 15.96 -10.69 -1.49
CA PRO A 56 16.65 -9.81 -2.43
C PRO A 56 17.85 -10.52 -3.07
N MET A 57 17.80 -10.67 -4.39
CA MET A 57 18.86 -11.26 -5.21
C MET A 57 19.55 -10.17 -6.03
N PRO A 58 20.85 -10.29 -6.31
CA PRO A 58 21.53 -9.44 -7.27
C PRO A 58 20.78 -9.44 -8.61
N ASN A 59 20.54 -8.26 -9.19
CA ASN A 59 19.81 -8.03 -10.44
C ASN A 59 18.28 -8.19 -10.40
N MET A 60 17.66 -8.28 -9.22
CA MET A 60 16.21 -8.17 -9.14
C MET A 60 15.75 -6.80 -9.61
N ARG A 61 14.88 -6.79 -10.62
CA ARG A 61 14.23 -5.57 -11.10
C ARG A 61 13.12 -5.10 -10.17
N TRP A 62 12.44 -6.05 -9.54
CA TRP A 62 11.29 -5.82 -8.67
C TRP A 62 11.35 -6.77 -7.49
N CYS A 63 10.80 -6.34 -6.36
CA CYS A 63 10.57 -7.16 -5.18
C CYS A 63 9.06 -7.28 -4.91
N ARG A 64 8.55 -8.51 -4.79
CA ARG A 64 7.23 -8.77 -4.23
C ARG A 64 7.19 -8.32 -2.77
N TYR A 65 6.18 -7.54 -2.46
CA TYR A 65 6.03 -6.93 -1.16
C TYR A 65 4.59 -7.04 -0.69
N GLU A 66 4.40 -7.52 0.53
CA GLU A 66 3.12 -7.44 1.20
C GLU A 66 2.96 -6.03 1.78
N VAL A 67 1.92 -5.32 1.35
CA VAL A 67 1.63 -3.97 1.82
C VAL A 67 0.20 -3.88 2.37
N ALA A 68 0.01 -3.02 3.36
CA ALA A 68 -1.32 -2.65 3.85
C ALA A 68 -1.66 -1.24 3.35
N PRO A 69 -2.62 -1.07 2.42
CA PRO A 69 -3.14 0.23 2.04
C PRO A 69 -3.75 0.95 3.24
N ILE A 70 -3.51 2.26 3.29
CA ILE A 70 -4.00 3.13 4.35
C ILE A 70 -5.31 3.77 3.92
N GLY A 71 -6.36 3.54 4.70
CA GLY A 71 -7.65 4.19 4.49
C GLY A 71 -7.64 5.62 4.97
N THR A 72 -8.31 6.51 4.24
CA THR A 72 -8.57 7.91 4.64
C THR A 72 -9.95 8.11 5.29
N THR A 73 -10.70 7.00 5.40
CA THR A 73 -12.03 6.88 6.00
C THR A 73 -12.12 5.58 6.79
N LEU A 74 -13.23 5.36 7.49
CA LEU A 74 -13.57 4.03 7.98
C LEU A 74 -13.74 3.06 6.80
N ARG A 75 -13.53 1.76 7.06
CA ARG A 75 -13.67 0.73 6.03
C ARG A 75 -15.14 0.42 5.75
N PRO A 76 -15.52 0.04 4.53
CA PRO A 76 -16.83 -0.55 4.25
C PRO A 76 -17.02 -1.83 5.07
N SER A 77 -18.27 -2.17 5.43
CA SER A 77 -18.58 -3.47 6.02
C SER A 77 -18.30 -4.61 5.03
N ASP A 78 -17.90 -5.77 5.56
CA ASP A 78 -17.74 -7.02 4.82
C ASP A 78 -18.35 -8.14 5.66
N GLU A 79 -19.61 -8.45 5.39
CA GLU A 79 -20.39 -9.42 6.18
C GLU A 79 -19.84 -10.84 6.03
N THR A 80 -19.34 -11.20 4.85
CA THR A 80 -18.76 -12.53 4.58
C THR A 80 -17.57 -12.82 5.48
N ARG A 81 -16.80 -11.78 5.82
CA ARG A 81 -15.64 -11.87 6.71
C ARG A 81 -15.92 -11.37 8.12
N SER A 82 -17.18 -11.08 8.44
CA SER A 82 -17.63 -10.50 9.72
C SER A 82 -16.87 -9.22 10.12
N ILE A 83 -16.55 -8.36 9.14
CA ILE A 83 -15.77 -7.15 9.38
C ILE A 83 -16.66 -5.91 9.35
N THR A 84 -16.70 -5.19 10.48
CA THR A 84 -17.46 -3.94 10.63
C THR A 84 -16.62 -2.69 10.31
N PRO A 85 -17.23 -1.52 10.11
CA PRO A 85 -16.51 -0.28 9.79
C PRO A 85 -15.53 0.20 10.87
N ASP A 86 -15.78 -0.14 12.14
CA ASP A 86 -14.96 0.22 13.29
C ASP A 86 -13.76 -0.72 13.52
N MET A 87 -13.63 -1.80 12.73
CA MET A 87 -12.46 -2.69 12.77
C MET A 87 -11.24 -2.07 12.06
N VAL A 88 -10.79 -0.94 12.60
CA VAL A 88 -9.65 -0.15 12.14
C VAL A 88 -8.73 0.20 13.30
N ILE A 89 -7.52 0.69 13.00
CA ILE A 89 -6.63 1.34 13.98
C ILE A 89 -6.31 2.73 13.44
N PRO A 90 -6.68 3.82 14.15
CA PRO A 90 -6.35 5.17 13.72
C PRO A 90 -4.84 5.41 13.79
N ILE A 91 -4.33 6.25 12.88
CA ILE A 91 -2.92 6.68 12.87
C ILE A 91 -2.88 8.12 13.36
N ALA A 92 -2.17 8.38 14.45
CA ALA A 92 -1.98 9.72 14.99
C ALA A 92 -1.38 10.63 13.89
N PRO A 93 -1.88 11.87 13.71
CA PRO A 93 -2.68 12.64 14.67
C PRO A 93 -4.20 12.44 14.59
N ASN A 94 -4.70 11.42 13.88
CA ASN A 94 -6.13 11.13 13.82
C ASN A 94 -6.73 10.89 15.22
N LYS A 95 -7.75 11.70 15.56
CA LYS A 95 -8.50 11.65 16.83
C LYS A 95 -9.89 11.03 16.67
N HIS A 96 -10.33 10.76 15.45
CA HIS A 96 -11.62 10.14 15.19
C HIS A 96 -11.48 8.63 15.39
N TYR A 97 -11.79 8.18 16.60
CA TYR A 97 -11.83 6.77 16.95
C TYR A 97 -13.21 6.45 17.51
N THR A 98 -13.90 5.48 16.91
CA THR A 98 -15.26 5.07 17.30
C THR A 98 -15.27 4.01 18.41
N GLY A 99 -14.10 3.55 18.87
CA GLY A 99 -13.97 2.49 19.89
C GLY A 99 -12.75 2.67 20.77
N GLU A 100 -12.42 1.68 21.61
CA GLU A 100 -11.36 1.79 22.63
C GLU A 100 -9.92 1.81 22.07
N ARG A 101 -9.76 1.64 20.76
CA ARG A 101 -8.45 1.48 20.10
C ARG A 101 -7.69 2.79 20.06
N ARG A 102 -6.58 2.86 20.80
CA ARG A 102 -5.68 4.02 20.81
C ARG A 102 -5.02 4.20 19.44
N PRO A 103 -4.84 5.45 18.97
CA PRO A 103 -4.12 5.71 17.74
C PRO A 103 -2.67 5.23 17.80
N LEU A 104 -2.22 4.59 16.72
CA LEU A 104 -0.81 4.27 16.50
C LEU A 104 -0.03 5.56 16.33
N ARG A 105 1.18 5.65 16.90
CA ARG A 105 2.05 6.84 16.81
C ARG A 105 3.35 6.50 16.07
N PRO A 106 3.39 6.68 14.74
CA PRO A 106 4.61 6.48 13.97
C PRO A 106 5.75 7.41 14.41
N THR A 107 6.98 6.95 14.16
CA THR A 107 8.19 7.76 14.27
C THR A 107 8.90 7.74 12.92
N PRO A 108 9.11 8.89 12.25
CA PRO A 108 8.65 10.23 12.65
C PRO A 108 7.13 10.37 12.61
N SER A 109 6.61 11.49 13.14
CA SER A 109 5.17 11.74 13.20
C SER A 109 4.52 11.65 11.82
N PHE A 110 3.35 11.01 11.77
CA PHE A 110 2.63 10.83 10.52
C PHE A 110 2.07 12.16 10.01
N PRO A 111 2.18 12.46 8.69
CA PRO A 111 1.82 13.77 8.17
C PRO A 111 0.31 13.95 7.92
N PHE A 112 -0.51 12.90 7.99
CA PHE A 112 -1.93 12.94 7.63
C PHE A 112 -2.85 12.68 8.83
N SER A 113 -3.91 13.49 8.98
CA SER A 113 -4.76 13.53 10.18
C SER A 113 -6.00 12.64 10.13
N ASN A 114 -6.28 11.96 9.02
CA ASN A 114 -7.50 11.16 8.82
C ASN A 114 -7.19 9.75 8.31
N CYS A 115 -6.09 9.16 8.76
CA CYS A 115 -5.62 7.87 8.28
C CYS A 115 -5.90 6.72 9.27
N TYR A 116 -6.12 5.53 8.71
CA TYR A 116 -6.44 4.32 9.43
C TYR A 116 -5.74 3.11 8.81
N HIS A 117 -5.27 2.20 9.66
CA HIS A 117 -5.05 0.81 9.26
C HIS A 117 -6.38 0.09 9.27
N TRP A 118 -6.73 -0.55 8.17
CA TRP A 118 -7.92 -1.41 8.08
C TRP A 118 -7.52 -2.85 8.39
N ILE A 119 -8.36 -3.57 9.12
CA ILE A 119 -8.12 -5.00 9.37
C ILE A 119 -8.20 -5.79 8.06
N MET A 120 -7.31 -6.78 7.91
CA MET A 120 -7.23 -7.68 6.76
C MET A 120 -7.25 -6.98 5.37
N ASN A 121 -6.51 -5.89 5.25
CA ASN A 121 -6.45 -5.07 4.03
C ASN A 121 -5.20 -5.33 3.18
N ASN A 122 -4.45 -6.37 3.48
CA ASN A 122 -3.16 -6.64 2.86
C ASN A 122 -3.31 -6.97 1.36
N VAL A 123 -2.37 -6.48 0.55
CA VAL A 123 -2.24 -6.81 -0.87
C VAL A 123 -0.77 -7.01 -1.21
N THR A 124 -0.50 -7.92 -2.14
CA THR A 124 0.86 -8.10 -2.69
C THR A 124 1.05 -7.16 -3.87
N VAL A 125 2.16 -6.42 -3.88
CA VAL A 125 2.59 -5.55 -4.98
C VAL A 125 4.00 -5.91 -5.41
N ARG A 126 4.41 -5.44 -6.60
CA ARG A 126 5.81 -5.46 -7.05
C ARG A 126 6.36 -4.04 -6.90
N VAL A 127 7.42 -3.87 -6.11
CA VAL A 127 8.08 -2.58 -5.83
C VAL A 127 9.47 -2.56 -6.43
#